data_AF-I3DDQ9-F1
#
_entry.id   AF-I3DDQ9-F1
#
_cell.length_a   1.000
_cell.length_b   1.000
_cell.length_c   1.000
_cell.angle_alpha   90.00
_cell.angle_beta   90.00
_cell.angle_gamma   90.00
#
_symmetry.space_group_name_H-M   'P 1'
#
loop_
_entity.id
_entity.type
_entity.pdbx_description
1 polymer ?
#
loop_
_entity_poly.entity_id
_entity_poly.type
_entity_poly.pdbx_seq_one_letter_code
_entity_poly.pdbx_strand_id
1 'polypeptide(L)' 'MQILSLPHNPPFAYAVFKTFVMCELVGGEFQPNSETIASAYFGLNELPPMAEEKNTPAQVELCFQAHHSNKPWITQFD' A
#
# COMPACT_ATOMS: atom_id res chain seq x y z
N MET A 1 15.76 -15.35 3.07
CA MET A 1 14.59 -15.31 3.96
C MET A 1 15.09 -14.88 5.32
N GLN A 2 15.07 -13.59 5.58
CA GLN A 2 15.48 -13.01 6.85
C GLN A 2 14.44 -11.93 7.13
N ILE A 3 13.66 -12.14 8.19
CA ILE A 3 12.54 -11.29 8.58
C ILE A 3 13.12 -10.19 9.48
N LEU A 4 12.73 -8.95 9.26
CA LEU A 4 13.29 -7.70 9.73
C LEU A 4 12.18 -6.75 10.23
N SER A 5 11.01 -7.27 10.62
CA SER A 5 9.84 -6.56 11.14
C SER A 5 10.03 -5.06 11.44
N LEU A 6 9.58 -4.18 10.55
CA LEU A 6 9.47 -2.75 10.87
C LEU A 6 8.36 -2.60 11.93
N PRO A 7 8.68 -2.12 13.15
CA PRO A 7 7.67 -1.93 14.18
C PRO A 7 6.69 -0.84 13.75
N HIS A 8 5.40 -1.19 13.64
CA HIS A 8 4.34 -0.20 13.59
C HIS A 8 4.31 0.55 14.93
N ASN A 9 4.30 1.89 14.87
CA ASN A 9 4.19 2.74 16.04
C ASN A 9 2.93 3.60 15.92
N PRO A 10 1.94 3.49 16.84
CA PRO A 10 1.96 2.70 18.06
C PRO A 10 1.91 1.19 17.82
N PRO A 11 2.46 0.37 18.72
CA PRO A 11 2.44 -1.09 18.57
C PRO A 11 1.00 -1.60 18.61
N PHE A 12 0.63 -2.41 17.61
CA PHE A 12 -0.57 -3.22 17.69
C PHE A 12 -0.40 -4.28 18.80
N ALA A 13 -1.52 -4.72 19.38
CA ALA A 13 -1.52 -5.83 20.34
C ALA A 13 -0.96 -7.14 19.75
N TYR A 14 -0.94 -7.25 18.42
CA TYR A 14 -0.44 -8.39 17.67
C TYR A 14 0.48 -7.92 16.54
N ALA A 15 1.51 -8.71 16.23
CA ALA A 15 2.36 -8.44 15.07
C ALA A 15 1.55 -8.59 13.77
N VAL A 16 1.64 -7.59 12.90
CA VAL A 16 0.98 -7.57 11.60
C VAL A 16 2.04 -7.47 10.51
N PHE A 17 2.08 -8.46 9.62
CA PHE A 17 2.87 -8.40 8.41
C PHE A 17 2.02 -7.80 7.28
N LYS A 18 2.57 -6.79 6.60
CA LYS A 18 1.90 -6.13 5.48
C LYS A 18 2.52 -6.61 4.17
N THR A 19 1.71 -7.14 3.28
CA THR A 19 2.12 -7.53 1.93
C THR A 19 1.43 -6.63 0.92
N PHE A 20 2.21 -5.98 0.06
CA PHE A 20 1.71 -5.14 -1.02
C PHE A 20 1.84 -5.89 -2.34
N VAL A 21 0.75 -5.98 -3.11
CA VAL A 21 0.68 -6.71 -4.37
C VAL A 21 0.30 -5.74 -5.48
N MET A 22 1.11 -5.68 -6.54
CA MET A 22 0.81 -4.89 -7.74
C MET A 22 -0.16 -5.67 -8.64
N CYS A 23 -1.27 -5.04 -9.02
CA CYS A 23 -2.31 -5.63 -9.84
C CYS A 23 -2.61 -4.74 -11.06
N GLU A 24 -3.14 -5.36 -12.11
CA GLU A 24 -3.66 -4.66 -13.28
C GLU A 24 -5.20 -4.62 -13.25
N LEU A 25 -5.78 -3.47 -13.56
CA LEU A 25 -7.23 -3.34 -13.68
C LEU A 25 -7.68 -3.99 -15.00
N VAL A 26 -8.42 -5.10 -14.90
CA VAL A 26 -9.00 -5.78 -16.08
C VAL A 26 -10.36 -5.18 -16.50
N GLY A 27 -11.02 -4.43 -15.62
CA GLY A 27 -12.31 -3.79 -15.87
C GLY A 27 -13.12 -3.59 -14.59
N GLY A 28 -14.34 -3.07 -14.75
CA GLY A 28 -15.27 -2.77 -13.66
C GLY A 28 -15.22 -1.31 -13.21
N GLU A 29 -16.15 -0.95 -12.34
CA GLU A 29 -16.26 0.38 -11.73
C GLU A 29 -16.75 0.24 -10.28
N PHE A 30 -16.51 1.27 -9.48
CA PHE A 30 -16.91 1.26 -8.08
C PHE A 30 -18.43 1.13 -7.92
N GLN A 31 -18.83 0.27 -6.98
CA GLN A 31 -20.21 0.11 -6.55
C GLN A 31 -20.31 0.35 -5.04
N PRO A 32 -21.18 1.26 -4.58
CA PRO A 32 -21.40 1.52 -3.16
C PRO A 32 -21.71 0.24 -2.39
N ASN A 33 -21.13 0.11 -1.20
CA ASN A 33 -21.33 -1.04 -0.33
C ASN A 33 -21.18 -0.64 1.15
N SER A 34 -21.42 -1.59 2.07
CA SER A 34 -21.39 -1.32 3.51
C SER A 34 -20.00 -1.03 4.09
N GLU A 35 -18.93 -1.28 3.34
CA GLU A 35 -17.55 -1.12 3.82
C GLU A 35 -16.88 0.14 3.25
N THR A 36 -17.17 0.47 1.99
CA THR A 36 -16.49 1.52 1.24
C THR A 36 -17.50 2.51 0.65
N ILE A 37 -17.29 3.79 0.90
CA ILE A 37 -18.18 4.88 0.46
C ILE A 37 -17.80 5.46 -0.91
N ALA A 38 -16.52 5.38 -1.30
CA ALA A 38 -16.00 5.91 -2.56
C ALA A 38 -14.63 5.30 -2.91
N SER A 39 -14.22 5.41 -4.17
CA SER A 39 -12.86 5.11 -4.63
C SER A 39 -12.42 6.10 -5.70
N ALA A 40 -11.14 6.44 -5.75
CA ALA A 40 -10.57 7.34 -6.74
C ALA A 40 -9.07 7.03 -6.97
N TYR A 41 -8.52 7.54 -8.07
CA TYR A 41 -7.09 7.54 -8.34
C TYR A 41 -6.46 8.85 -7.84
N PHE A 42 -5.25 8.75 -7.30
CA PHE A 42 -4.49 9.89 -6.79
C PHE A 42 -3.05 9.80 -7.28
N GLY A 43 -2.49 10.95 -7.66
CA GLY A 43 -1.05 11.07 -7.85
C GLY A 43 -0.30 10.99 -6.51
N LEU A 44 0.99 10.66 -6.54
CA LEU A 44 1.83 10.56 -5.34
C LEU A 44 1.88 11.87 -4.53
N ASN A 45 1.78 13.03 -5.20
CA ASN A 45 1.77 14.35 -4.56
C ASN A 45 0.36 14.86 -4.21
N GLU A 46 -0.66 14.04 -4.46
CA GLU A 46 -2.08 14.38 -4.31
C GLU A 46 -2.78 13.38 -3.40
N LEU A 47 -2.02 12.70 -2.53
CA LEU A 47 -2.58 11.70 -1.62
C LEU A 47 -3.62 12.35 -0.68
N PRO A 48 -4.80 11.72 -0.52
CA PRO A 48 -5.80 12.19 0.43
C PRO A 48 -5.32 11.96 1.87
N PRO A 49 -6.04 12.46 2.89
CA PRO A 49 -5.79 12.05 4.27
C PRO A 49 -5.77 10.52 4.40
N MET A 50 -4.68 9.98 4.94
CA MET A 50 -4.43 8.53 4.98
C MET A 50 -4.68 7.94 6.36
N ALA A 51 -5.22 6.72 6.36
CA ALA A 51 -5.24 5.83 7.52
C ALA A 51 -3.88 5.13 7.65
N GLU A 52 -2.94 5.76 8.37
CA GLU A 52 -1.54 5.30 8.48
C GLU A 52 -1.40 3.90 9.12
N GLU A 53 -2.41 3.47 9.88
CA GLU A 53 -2.50 2.11 10.42
C GLU A 53 -2.61 1.05 9.31
N LYS A 54 -3.20 1.40 8.16
CA LYS A 54 -3.31 0.53 6.99
C LYS A 54 -2.10 0.68 6.09
N ASN A 55 -1.77 1.91 5.69
CA ASN A 55 -0.69 2.20 4.76
C ASN A 55 -0.16 3.62 4.97
N THR A 56 1.16 3.79 5.00
CA THR A 56 1.82 5.09 5.16
C THR A 56 2.19 5.70 3.80
N PRO A 57 2.40 7.03 3.70
CA PRO A 57 2.88 7.67 2.48
C PRO A 57 4.18 7.05 1.93
N ALA A 58 5.12 6.68 2.81
CA ALA A 58 6.38 6.04 2.40
C ALA A 58 6.17 4.63 1.78
N GLN A 59 5.20 3.86 2.29
CA GLN A 59 4.84 2.56 1.69
C GLN A 59 4.18 2.73 0.32
N VAL A 60 3.36 3.77 0.15
CA VAL A 60 2.77 4.11 -1.16
C VAL A 60 3.87 4.56 -2.13
N GLU A 61 4.80 5.41 -1.70
CA GLU A 61 5.94 5.83 -2.50
C GLU A 61 6.76 4.61 -2.98
N LEU A 62 6.99 3.62 -2.13
CA LEU A 62 7.66 2.37 -2.51
C LEU A 62 6.91 1.61 -3.62
N CYS A 63 5.58 1.59 -3.59
CA CYS A 63 4.76 1.01 -4.65
C CYS A 63 4.89 1.79 -5.96
N PHE A 64 4.96 3.12 -5.90
CA PHE A 64 5.23 3.98 -7.06
C PHE A 64 6.64 3.72 -7.63
N GLN A 65 7.65 3.57 -6.78
CA GLN A 65 9.01 3.22 -7.22
C GLN A 65 9.04 1.85 -7.92
N ALA A 66 8.32 0.86 -7.38
CA ALA A 66 8.18 -0.45 -7.99
C ALA A 66 7.51 -0.37 -9.37
N HIS A 67 6.43 0.39 -9.49
CA HIS A 67 5.69 0.59 -10.74
C HIS A 67 6.54 1.27 -11.83
N HIS A 68 7.31 2.30 -11.45
CA HIS A 68 8.11 3.10 -12.40
C HIS A 68 9.52 2.54 -12.64
N SER A 69 9.86 1.39 -12.06
CA SER A 69 11.18 0.80 -12.23
C SER A 69 11.38 0.31 -13.67
N ASN A 70 12.42 0.84 -14.33
CA ASN A 70 12.87 0.35 -15.64
C ASN A 70 13.66 -0.97 -15.57
N LYS A 71 13.75 -1.58 -14.38
CA LYS A 71 14.43 -2.85 -14.11
C LYS A 71 13.49 -3.79 -13.36
N PRO A 72 13.72 -5.11 -13.40
CA PRO A 72 13.00 -6.05 -12.55
C PRO A 72 13.05 -5.59 -11.08
N TRP A 73 11.88 -5.47 -10.46
CA TRP A 73 11.78 -5.05 -9.08
C TRP A 73 12.31 -6.14 -8.14
N ILE A 74 13.14 -5.73 -7.17
CA ILE A 74 13.53 -6.60 -6.06
C ILE A 74 12.61 -6.27 -4.90
N THR A 75 11.71 -7.20 -4.58
CA THR A 75 10.75 -7.05 -3.48
C THR A 75 11.48 -6.73 -2.18
N GLN A 76 11.13 -5.59 -1.58
CA GLN A 76 11.63 -5.19 -0.28
C GLN A 76 10.90 -6.00 0.79
N PHE A 77 11.66 -6.50 1.76
CA PHE A 77 11.12 -7.17 2.92
C PHE A 77 11.90 -6.72 4.14
N ASP A 78 11.15 -6.54 5.21
CA ASP A 78 11.64 -6.53 6.56
C ASP A 78 11.00 -7.72 7.26
#